data_AF-A0A3Q1HCJ4-F1
#
_entry.id   AF-A0A3Q1HCJ4-F1
#
_cell.length_a   1.000
_cell.length_b   1.000
_cell.length_c   1.000
_cell.angle_alpha   90.00
_cell.angle_beta   90.00
_cell.angle_gamma   90.00
#
_symmetry.space_group_name_H-M   'P 1'
#
loop_
_entity.id
_entity.type
_entity.pdbx_description
1 polymer ?
#
loop_
_entity_poly.entity_id
_entity_poly.type
_entity_poly.pdbx_seq_one_letter_code
_entity_poly.pdbx_strand_id
1 'polypeptide(L)'
;MDVPSFQSLAEDVLSKLADALEETRYSDGDYIIRQGATGDTFFIISEGQVRRRQEVTTEDPGVNRNRSNFFSFLSVCREDVRTASVTAVGNVTCLVIDRESFKQLIGGLDDGSDKQYDSDEAKAKRQAEADFFSSVSLSDFTIISTLGMGGFSRVELVQLKSDPNRSFALKVLKKRHIVDTSQQGHILSERRIMMEAHSPFIIRLYRTFRDSKYLYMLLEVCLGGELWSLLRDSPPFSGSDPMMTYNIILRGIDMIEFPKKITKSAANLIKRLCRDNPSERLGNQKNGVKDIQKHKWFEGFNWDGLRQGTIDPPFTPTVDGPLDNSNFDYFPEDTEEPPDEESGWDLEF
;
A
#
# COMPACT_ATOMS: atom_id res chain seq x y z
N MET A 1 -1.39 -12.83 -23.21
CA MET A 1 -2.29 -13.59 -22.31
C MET A 1 -3.09 -12.58 -21.52
N ASP A 2 -4.40 -12.48 -21.74
CA ASP A 2 -5.26 -11.63 -20.90
C ASP A 2 -5.69 -12.40 -19.67
N VAL A 3 -4.89 -12.29 -18.61
CA VAL A 3 -5.30 -12.72 -17.27
C VAL A 3 -5.63 -11.43 -16.50
N PRO A 4 -6.92 -11.09 -16.29
CA PRO A 4 -7.37 -9.84 -15.68
C PRO A 4 -6.75 -9.55 -14.30
N SER A 5 -6.34 -10.58 -13.55
CA SER A 5 -5.66 -10.40 -12.26
C SER A 5 -4.19 -9.97 -12.39
N PHE A 6 -3.58 -10.12 -13.57
CA PHE A 6 -2.20 -9.73 -13.84
C PHE A 6 -2.10 -8.41 -14.60
N GLN A 7 -3.21 -7.85 -15.08
CA GLN A 7 -3.26 -6.56 -15.76
C GLN A 7 -2.90 -5.38 -14.84
N SER A 8 -3.00 -5.55 -13.51
CA SER A 8 -2.65 -4.53 -12.51
C SER A 8 -1.22 -4.64 -11.97
N LEU A 9 -0.43 -5.64 -12.42
CA LEU A 9 0.94 -5.84 -11.95
C LEU A 9 1.92 -4.98 -12.76
N ALA A 10 2.95 -4.48 -12.08
CA ALA A 10 4.04 -3.75 -12.73
C ALA A 10 4.82 -4.65 -13.71
N GLU A 11 5.36 -4.05 -14.77
CA GLU A 11 6.02 -4.77 -15.87
C GLU A 11 7.25 -5.57 -15.42
N ASP A 12 7.95 -5.11 -14.39
CA ASP A 12 9.08 -5.81 -13.79
C ASP A 12 8.66 -7.06 -13.00
N VAL A 13 7.49 -7.02 -12.36
CA VAL A 13 6.87 -8.18 -11.69
C VAL A 13 6.42 -9.20 -12.71
N LEU A 14 5.81 -8.75 -13.82
CA LEU A 14 5.42 -9.63 -14.93
C LEU A 14 6.62 -10.32 -15.57
N SER A 15 7.74 -9.62 -15.75
CA SER A 15 8.98 -10.22 -16.26
C SER A 15 9.51 -11.31 -15.32
N LYS A 16 9.57 -11.04 -14.01
CA LYS A 16 10.04 -12.05 -13.03
C LYS A 16 9.08 -13.22 -12.89
N LEU A 17 7.78 -12.99 -13.03
CA LEU A 17 6.77 -14.05 -13.04
C LEU A 17 6.94 -14.94 -14.28
N ALA A 18 7.19 -14.35 -15.45
CA ALA A 18 7.43 -15.08 -16.68
C ALA A 18 8.67 -15.99 -16.59
N ASP A 19 9.75 -15.52 -15.95
CA ASP A 19 10.97 -16.30 -15.75
C ASP A 19 10.80 -17.49 -14.79
N ALA A 20 9.80 -17.45 -13.91
CA ALA A 20 9.56 -18.47 -12.89
C ALA A 20 8.46 -19.48 -13.27
N LEU A 21 7.78 -19.28 -14.40
CA LEU A 21 6.74 -20.18 -14.88
C LEU A 21 7.36 -21.35 -15.67
N GLU A 22 7.07 -22.57 -15.26
CA GLU A 22 7.51 -23.79 -15.95
C GLU A 22 6.43 -24.32 -16.90
N GLU A 23 6.79 -24.63 -18.15
CA GLU A 23 5.87 -25.23 -19.11
C GLU A 23 5.72 -26.74 -18.88
N THR A 24 4.49 -27.20 -18.66
CA THR A 24 4.13 -28.63 -18.52
C THR A 24 3.07 -29.01 -19.54
N ARG A 25 3.21 -30.18 -20.16
CA ARG A 25 2.30 -30.69 -21.21
C ARG A 25 1.53 -31.91 -20.72
N TYR A 26 0.24 -31.94 -21.03
CA TYR A 26 -0.71 -32.98 -20.68
C TYR A 26 -1.39 -33.54 -21.94
N SER A 27 -1.62 -34.84 -21.97
CA SER A 27 -2.33 -35.55 -23.04
C SER A 27 -3.82 -35.71 -22.69
N ASP A 28 -4.63 -36.09 -23.69
CA ASP A 28 -6.08 -36.24 -23.50
C ASP A 28 -6.41 -37.20 -22.34
N GLY A 29 -7.25 -36.73 -21.41
CA GLY A 29 -7.67 -37.50 -20.23
C GLY A 29 -6.73 -37.39 -19.02
N ASP A 30 -5.56 -36.77 -19.14
CA ASP A 30 -4.65 -36.58 -18.02
C ASP A 30 -5.25 -35.67 -16.94
N TYR A 31 -4.96 -35.99 -15.68
CA TYR A 31 -5.36 -35.15 -14.55
C TYR A 31 -4.33 -34.05 -14.33
N ILE A 32 -4.78 -32.80 -14.47
CA ILE A 32 -4.00 -31.61 -14.13
C ILE A 32 -4.20 -31.30 -12.63
N ILE A 33 -5.44 -31.42 -12.13
CA ILE A 33 -5.77 -31.31 -10.71
C ILE A 33 -6.68 -32.46 -10.30
N ARG A 34 -6.47 -33.00 -9.10
CA ARG A 34 -7.37 -33.98 -8.47
C ARG A 34 -8.08 -33.35 -7.28
N GLN A 35 -9.39 -33.51 -7.21
CA GLN A 35 -10.21 -33.10 -6.05
C GLN A 35 -9.70 -33.81 -4.79
N GLY A 36 -9.66 -33.09 -3.67
CA GLY A 36 -9.18 -33.60 -2.39
C GLY A 36 -7.64 -33.66 -2.24
N ALA A 37 -6.88 -33.43 -3.32
CA ALA A 37 -5.43 -33.32 -3.21
C ALA A 37 -5.05 -32.02 -2.47
N THR A 38 -4.04 -32.10 -1.62
CA THR A 38 -3.34 -30.91 -1.13
C THR A 38 -2.50 -30.35 -2.27
N GLY A 39 -2.60 -29.05 -2.55
CA GLY A 39 -1.96 -28.47 -3.72
C GLY A 39 -1.26 -27.15 -3.44
N ASP A 40 0.04 -27.14 -3.73
CA ASP A 40 0.93 -25.98 -3.59
C ASP A 40 1.42 -25.46 -4.94
N THR A 41 0.65 -25.66 -6.02
CA THR A 41 1.03 -25.23 -7.37
C THR A 41 -0.09 -24.46 -8.07
N PHE A 42 0.25 -23.40 -8.77
CA PHE A 42 -0.65 -22.63 -9.60
C PHE A 42 -0.47 -23.04 -11.06
N PHE A 43 -1.59 -23.15 -11.78
CA PHE A 43 -1.61 -23.55 -13.19
C PHE A 43 -2.29 -22.45 -14.02
N ILE A 44 -1.64 -22.05 -15.11
CA ILE A 44 -2.18 -21.17 -16.15
C ILE A 44 -2.22 -21.97 -17.44
N ILE A 45 -3.39 -22.10 -18.06
CA ILE A 45 -3.49 -22.82 -19.34
C ILE A 45 -2.98 -21.88 -20.43
N SER A 46 -1.87 -22.26 -21.07
CA SER A 46 -1.31 -21.54 -22.20
C SER A 46 -2.02 -21.95 -23.50
N GLU A 47 -2.23 -23.26 -23.69
CA GLU A 47 -2.85 -23.82 -24.89
C GLU A 47 -3.70 -25.06 -24.56
N GLY A 48 -4.75 -25.32 -25.34
CA GLY A 48 -5.62 -26.49 -25.20
C GLY A 48 -6.89 -26.23 -24.37
N GLN A 49 -7.66 -27.30 -24.12
CA GLN A 49 -8.92 -27.25 -23.38
C GLN A 49 -8.90 -28.17 -22.17
N VAL A 50 -9.55 -27.76 -21.08
CA VAL A 50 -9.67 -28.58 -19.87
C VAL A 50 -11.13 -28.81 -19.51
N ARG A 51 -11.39 -29.88 -18.76
CA ARG A 51 -12.69 -30.24 -18.21
C ARG A 51 -12.62 -30.25 -16.69
N ARG A 52 -13.42 -29.41 -16.05
CA ARG A 52 -13.61 -29.40 -14.59
C ARG A 52 -14.71 -30.38 -14.20
N ARG A 53 -14.47 -31.19 -13.17
CA ARG A 53 -15.47 -32.06 -12.52
C ARG A 53 -15.42 -31.85 -11.01
N GLN A 54 -16.59 -31.73 -10.39
CA GLN A 54 -16.74 -31.67 -8.93
C GLN A 54 -17.67 -32.81 -8.53
N GLU A 55 -17.18 -33.74 -7.72
CA GLU A 55 -18.04 -34.76 -7.13
C GLU A 55 -18.85 -34.12 -6.01
N VAL A 56 -20.18 -34.15 -6.17
CA VAL A 56 -21.15 -33.69 -5.17
C VAL A 56 -21.39 -34.85 -4.20
N THR A 57 -21.03 -34.67 -2.94
CA THR A 57 -21.57 -35.47 -1.84
C THR A 57 -23.05 -35.08 -1.67
N THR A 58 -23.98 -35.92 -2.15
CA THR A 58 -25.43 -36.08 -1.79
C THR A 58 -26.05 -34.97 -0.92
N GLU A 59 -27.13 -34.24 -1.24
CA GLU A 59 -28.34 -34.44 -2.08
C GLU A 59 -28.84 -33.05 -2.55
N ASP A 60 -29.09 -32.84 -3.85
CA ASP A 60 -30.24 -32.08 -4.39
C ASP A 60 -30.28 -32.19 -5.93
N PRO A 61 -31.44 -32.38 -6.59
CA PRO A 61 -31.50 -32.63 -8.02
C PRO A 61 -31.64 -31.32 -8.80
N GLY A 62 -30.79 -31.18 -9.81
CA GLY A 62 -31.12 -30.37 -10.98
C GLY A 62 -30.40 -29.03 -11.05
N VAL A 63 -29.13 -29.05 -11.46
CA VAL A 63 -28.62 -28.01 -12.35
C VAL A 63 -27.67 -28.63 -13.38
N ASN A 64 -28.17 -28.81 -14.59
CA ASN A 64 -27.33 -28.92 -15.79
C ASN A 64 -26.52 -27.61 -15.90
N ARG A 65 -25.20 -27.64 -15.68
CA ARG A 65 -24.37 -26.43 -15.78
C ARG A 65 -23.14 -26.62 -16.64
N ASN A 66 -23.32 -26.15 -17.88
CA ASN A 66 -22.40 -25.43 -18.76
C ASN A 66 -20.93 -25.90 -18.88
N ARG A 67 -20.59 -26.23 -20.13
CA ARG A 67 -19.27 -25.96 -20.74
C ARG A 67 -18.90 -24.49 -20.50
N SER A 68 -18.17 -24.20 -19.42
CA SER A 68 -17.58 -22.88 -19.20
C SER A 68 -16.20 -22.84 -19.85
N ASN A 69 -16.10 -22.15 -20.98
CA ASN A 69 -14.82 -21.64 -21.46
C ASN A 69 -14.34 -20.60 -20.45
N PHE A 70 -13.08 -20.76 -20.02
CA PHE A 70 -12.21 -19.80 -19.33
C PHE A 70 -12.91 -18.71 -18.52
N PHE A 71 -12.84 -18.80 -17.19
CA PHE A 71 -12.65 -17.69 -16.23
C PHE A 71 -13.10 -18.16 -14.85
N SER A 72 -12.13 -18.50 -13.97
CA SER A 72 -12.26 -18.58 -12.49
C SER A 72 -11.18 -19.45 -11.79
N PHE A 73 -10.07 -19.80 -12.43
CA PHE A 73 -9.07 -20.68 -11.78
C PHE A 73 -8.36 -20.03 -10.59
N LEU A 74 -8.29 -18.70 -10.54
CA LEU A 74 -7.76 -17.94 -9.41
C LEU A 74 -8.63 -18.06 -8.15
N SER A 75 -9.94 -18.28 -8.29
CA SER A 75 -10.84 -18.35 -7.12
C SER A 75 -10.76 -19.68 -6.38
N VAL A 76 -10.24 -20.74 -7.01
CA VAL A 76 -10.16 -22.10 -6.42
C VAL A 76 -8.87 -22.29 -5.60
N CYS A 77 -7.89 -21.38 -5.70
CA CYS A 77 -6.57 -21.57 -5.13
C CYS A 77 -6.34 -20.86 -3.78
N ARG A 78 -7.42 -20.51 -3.06
CA ARG A 78 -7.35 -19.92 -1.71
C ARG A 78 -7.40 -20.96 -0.57
N GLU A 79 -7.69 -22.22 -0.89
CA GLU A 79 -7.84 -23.30 0.09
C GLU A 79 -6.71 -24.33 -0.08
N ASP A 80 -6.23 -24.90 1.04
CA ASP A 80 -5.16 -25.91 1.04
C ASP A 80 -5.56 -27.24 0.40
N VAL A 81 -6.86 -27.45 0.15
CA VAL A 81 -7.44 -28.65 -0.45
C VAL A 81 -8.20 -28.30 -1.73
N ARG A 82 -7.94 -29.03 -2.81
CA ARG A 82 -8.58 -28.78 -4.11
C ARG A 82 -10.04 -29.18 -4.11
N THR A 83 -10.94 -28.24 -4.39
CA THR A 83 -12.40 -28.45 -4.39
C THR A 83 -12.96 -29.09 -5.66
N ALA A 84 -12.15 -29.27 -6.70
CA ALA A 84 -12.57 -29.89 -7.96
C ALA A 84 -11.40 -30.56 -8.69
N SER A 85 -11.71 -31.58 -9.50
CA SER A 85 -10.76 -32.22 -10.42
C SER A 85 -10.78 -31.51 -11.77
N VAL A 86 -9.63 -31.47 -12.43
CA VAL A 86 -9.44 -30.84 -13.74
C VAL A 86 -8.66 -31.81 -14.61
N THR A 87 -9.24 -32.19 -15.75
CA THR A 87 -8.64 -33.12 -16.71
C THR A 87 -8.43 -32.45 -18.07
N ALA A 88 -7.32 -32.76 -18.73
CA ALA A 88 -7.04 -32.30 -20.10
C ALA A 88 -8.05 -32.88 -21.11
N VAL A 89 -8.41 -32.07 -22.10
CA VAL A 89 -9.23 -32.45 -23.26
C VAL A 89 -8.38 -32.19 -24.51
N GLY A 90 -7.87 -33.25 -25.10
CA GLY A 90 -6.80 -33.19 -26.09
C GLY A 90 -5.44 -32.83 -25.46
N ASN A 91 -4.53 -32.33 -26.29
CA ASN A 91 -3.22 -31.86 -25.81
C ASN A 91 -3.38 -30.49 -25.15
N VAL A 92 -2.91 -30.36 -23.91
CA VAL A 92 -2.98 -29.14 -23.11
C VAL A 92 -1.60 -28.76 -22.62
N THR A 93 -1.25 -27.48 -22.76
CA THR A 93 -0.02 -26.91 -22.24
C THR A 93 -0.38 -25.96 -21.10
N CYS A 94 0.21 -26.19 -19.92
CA CYS A 94 0.07 -25.32 -18.76
C CYS A 94 1.40 -24.69 -18.39
N LEU A 95 1.38 -23.42 -18.00
CA LEU A 95 2.45 -22.80 -17.23
C LEU A 95 2.18 -23.05 -15.74
N VAL A 96 3.18 -23.52 -15.03
CA VAL A 96 3.09 -23.98 -13.64
C VAL A 96 4.06 -23.18 -12.79
N ILE A 97 3.61 -22.74 -11.62
CA ILE A 97 4.47 -22.11 -10.62
C ILE A 97 4.08 -22.61 -9.25
N ASP A 98 5.04 -22.95 -8.40
CA ASP A 98 4.74 -23.36 -7.03
C ASP A 98 4.30 -22.17 -6.16
N ARG A 99 3.66 -22.47 -5.04
CA ARG A 99 3.06 -21.49 -4.13
C ARG A 99 4.13 -20.61 -3.49
N GLU A 100 5.29 -21.16 -3.17
CA GLU A 100 6.37 -20.37 -2.55
C GLU A 100 6.98 -19.41 -3.56
N SER A 101 7.27 -19.87 -4.79
CA SER A 101 7.78 -19.01 -5.86
C SER A 101 6.74 -17.94 -6.26
N PHE A 102 5.47 -18.30 -6.42
CA PHE A 102 4.41 -17.34 -6.70
C PHE A 102 4.26 -16.30 -5.59
N LYS A 103 4.29 -16.73 -4.31
CA LYS A 103 4.29 -15.83 -3.16
C LYS A 103 5.55 -14.97 -3.09
N GLN A 104 6.73 -15.46 -3.47
CA GLN A 104 7.94 -14.63 -3.47
C GLN A 104 7.89 -13.55 -4.56
N LEU A 105 7.28 -13.85 -5.71
CA LEU A 105 7.27 -12.97 -6.89
C LEU A 105 6.14 -11.95 -6.85
N ILE A 106 4.94 -12.36 -6.43
CA ILE A 106 3.77 -11.46 -6.26
C ILE A 106 3.71 -10.89 -4.84
N GLY A 107 4.17 -11.66 -3.86
CA GLY A 107 4.00 -11.43 -2.42
C GLY A 107 5.31 -11.17 -1.68
N GLY A 108 6.18 -10.32 -2.24
CA GLY A 108 7.13 -9.56 -1.41
C GLY A 108 6.46 -8.69 -0.31
N LEU A 109 5.13 -8.78 -0.20
CA LEU A 109 4.24 -8.09 0.75
C LEU A 109 3.32 -9.02 1.56
N ASP A 110 3.36 -10.36 1.42
CA ASP A 110 2.45 -11.26 2.18
C ASP A 110 3.25 -12.33 2.94
N ASP A 111 3.73 -11.93 4.11
CA ASP A 111 4.32 -12.83 5.07
C ASP A 111 3.20 -13.63 5.74
N GLY A 112 3.10 -14.92 5.41
CA GLY A 112 2.18 -15.88 6.02
C GLY A 112 2.42 -16.15 7.52
N SER A 113 3.16 -15.29 8.20
CA SER A 113 3.31 -15.22 9.66
C SER A 113 2.80 -13.91 10.28
N ASP A 114 2.26 -12.98 9.49
CA ASP A 114 1.75 -11.68 9.98
C ASP A 114 0.32 -11.38 9.49
N LYS A 115 -0.45 -12.42 9.14
CA LYS A 115 -1.89 -12.34 9.32
C LYS A 115 -2.16 -12.37 10.82
N GLN A 116 -1.96 -11.22 11.48
CA GLN A 116 -2.91 -10.85 12.53
C GLN A 116 -4.27 -11.04 11.85
N TYR A 117 -4.98 -12.12 12.17
CA TYR A 117 -6.38 -12.23 11.82
C TYR A 117 -6.97 -10.98 12.44
N ASP A 118 -7.23 -10.00 11.58
CA ASP A 118 -7.86 -8.79 12.00
C ASP A 118 -9.17 -9.25 12.61
N SER A 119 -9.23 -9.17 13.94
CA SER A 119 -10.29 -9.81 14.70
C SER A 119 -11.61 -9.36 14.11
N ASP A 120 -12.64 -10.22 14.14
CA ASP A 120 -13.93 -9.84 13.60
C ASP A 120 -14.44 -8.52 14.23
N GLU A 121 -14.00 -8.23 15.46
CA GLU A 121 -14.17 -6.94 16.14
C GLU A 121 -13.45 -5.76 15.45
N ALA A 122 -12.18 -5.92 15.06
CA ALA A 122 -11.44 -4.87 14.34
C ALA A 122 -12.06 -4.58 12.96
N LYS A 123 -12.52 -5.61 12.25
CA LYS A 123 -13.25 -5.44 10.98
C LYS A 123 -14.59 -4.75 11.19
N ALA A 124 -15.36 -5.16 12.21
CA ALA A 124 -16.63 -4.54 12.55
C ALA A 124 -16.46 -3.06 12.92
N LYS A 125 -15.44 -2.72 13.71
CA LYS A 125 -15.12 -1.33 14.06
C LYS A 125 -14.79 -0.49 12.82
N ARG A 126 -14.01 -1.03 11.88
CA ARG A 126 -13.70 -0.36 10.61
C ARG A 126 -14.93 -0.15 9.73
N GLN A 127 -15.81 -1.15 9.66
CA GLN A 127 -17.05 -1.02 8.89
C GLN A 127 -17.95 0.05 9.50
N ALA A 128 -18.15 0.04 10.82
CA ALA A 128 -18.94 1.06 11.51
C ALA A 128 -18.35 2.47 11.33
N GLU A 129 -17.02 2.60 11.35
CA GLU A 129 -16.34 3.86 11.07
C GLU A 129 -16.54 4.31 9.62
N ALA A 130 -16.39 3.40 8.65
CA ALA A 130 -16.65 3.70 7.24
C ALA A 130 -18.10 4.13 7.00
N ASP A 131 -19.06 3.43 7.62
CA ASP A 131 -20.48 3.77 7.55
C ASP A 131 -20.75 5.16 8.13
N PHE A 132 -20.17 5.48 9.30
CA PHE A 132 -20.25 6.80 9.90
C PHE A 132 -19.73 7.87 8.93
N PHE A 133 -18.50 7.75 8.45
CA PHE A 133 -17.89 8.77 7.60
C PHE A 133 -18.55 8.88 6.23
N SER A 134 -19.16 7.80 5.71
CA SER A 134 -19.94 7.83 4.46
C SER A 134 -21.20 8.72 4.52
N SER A 135 -21.65 9.08 5.72
CA SER A 135 -22.82 9.95 5.94
C SER A 135 -22.46 11.43 6.20
N VAL A 136 -21.22 11.71 6.59
CA VAL A 136 -20.76 13.06 6.98
C VAL A 136 -20.55 13.99 5.77
N SER A 137 -20.82 15.27 5.90
CA SER A 137 -20.62 16.29 4.86
C SER A 137 -19.56 17.33 5.27
N LEU A 138 -19.06 18.11 4.30
CA LEU A 138 -18.12 19.20 4.59
C LEU A 138 -18.69 20.22 5.59
N SER A 139 -20.00 20.48 5.54
CA SER A 139 -20.66 21.44 6.45
C SER A 139 -20.73 20.95 7.91
N ASP A 140 -20.47 19.67 8.17
CA ASP A 140 -20.46 19.13 9.53
C ASP A 140 -19.16 19.45 10.30
N PHE A 141 -18.21 20.09 9.62
CA PHE A 141 -16.93 20.48 10.20
C PHE A 141 -16.82 21.98 10.41
N THR A 142 -16.06 22.35 11.45
CA THR A 142 -15.63 23.72 11.73
C THR A 142 -14.11 23.78 11.58
N ILE A 143 -13.60 24.73 10.80
CA ILE A 143 -12.16 24.96 10.65
C ILE A 143 -11.65 25.65 11.92
N ILE A 144 -10.53 25.17 12.45
CA ILE A 144 -9.90 25.67 13.68
C ILE A 144 -8.63 26.45 13.35
N SER A 145 -7.73 25.88 12.55
CA SER A 145 -6.45 26.49 12.18
C SER A 145 -5.76 25.74 11.04
N THR A 146 -4.91 26.44 10.29
CA THR A 146 -4.01 25.82 9.32
C THR A 146 -2.87 25.08 10.03
N LEU A 147 -2.71 23.78 9.74
CA LEU A 147 -1.60 22.93 10.22
C LEU A 147 -0.38 22.95 9.31
N GLY A 148 -0.57 23.24 8.03
CA GLY A 148 0.52 23.25 7.05
C GLY A 148 0.12 23.80 5.69
N MET A 149 1.09 24.34 4.97
CA MET A 149 0.94 24.81 3.60
C MET A 149 1.97 24.14 2.68
N GLY A 150 1.49 23.56 1.59
CA GLY A 150 2.30 23.09 0.47
C GLY A 150 2.14 24.02 -0.74
N GLY A 151 2.81 23.70 -1.85
CA GLY A 151 2.79 24.55 -3.05
C GLY A 151 1.38 24.83 -3.61
N PHE A 152 0.45 23.89 -3.48
CA PHE A 152 -0.94 24.03 -3.98
C PHE A 152 -2.00 23.32 -3.13
N SER A 153 -1.61 22.92 -1.92
CA SER A 153 -2.50 22.33 -0.94
C SER A 153 -2.28 22.99 0.41
N ARG A 154 -3.31 23.06 1.22
CA ARG A 154 -3.21 23.41 2.64
C ARG A 154 -3.87 22.34 3.48
N VAL A 155 -3.46 22.22 4.72
CA VAL A 155 -4.04 21.26 5.66
C VAL A 155 -4.64 22.04 6.81
N GLU A 156 -5.94 21.87 7.01
CA GLU A 156 -6.70 22.53 8.06
C GLU A 156 -6.99 21.55 9.19
N LEU A 157 -6.78 21.97 10.44
CA LEU A 157 -7.36 21.31 11.59
C LEU A 157 -8.85 21.61 11.61
N VAL A 158 -9.67 20.57 11.57
CA VAL A 158 -11.13 20.69 11.60
C VAL A 158 -11.73 19.89 12.74
N GLN A 159 -12.79 20.42 13.34
CA GLN A 159 -13.54 19.78 14.41
C GLN A 159 -14.91 19.36 13.90
N LEU A 160 -15.35 18.15 14.26
CA LEU A 160 -16.69 17.67 13.97
C LEU A 160 -17.71 18.38 14.89
N LYS A 161 -18.71 19.04 14.31
CA LYS A 161 -19.72 19.80 15.08
C LYS A 161 -20.56 18.95 16.02
N SER A 162 -20.79 17.68 15.67
CA SER A 162 -21.57 16.75 16.48
C SER A 162 -20.77 16.12 17.63
N ASP A 163 -19.44 16.19 17.60
CA ASP A 163 -18.57 15.65 18.63
C ASP A 163 -17.34 16.56 18.84
N PRO A 164 -17.34 17.40 19.88
CA PRO A 164 -16.25 18.34 20.13
C PRO A 164 -14.92 17.65 20.47
N ASN A 165 -14.94 16.35 20.81
CA ASN A 165 -13.71 15.62 21.11
C ASN A 165 -13.05 15.02 19.86
N ARG A 166 -13.66 15.16 18.68
CA ARG A 166 -13.17 14.59 17.43
C ARG A 166 -12.71 15.68 16.48
N SER A 167 -11.40 15.69 16.24
CA SER A 167 -10.74 16.53 15.27
C SER A 167 -10.07 15.70 14.17
N PHE A 168 -9.82 16.36 13.04
CA PHE A 168 -9.29 15.77 11.82
C PHE A 168 -8.39 16.76 11.09
N ALA A 169 -7.58 16.25 10.17
CA ALA A 169 -6.82 17.05 9.23
C ALA A 169 -7.56 17.06 7.89
N LEU A 170 -7.97 18.22 7.41
CA LEU A 170 -8.62 18.39 6.12
C LEU A 170 -7.60 18.96 5.13
N LYS A 171 -7.07 18.10 4.26
CA LYS A 171 -6.20 18.54 3.17
C LYS A 171 -7.05 19.10 2.04
N VAL A 172 -6.87 20.37 1.73
CA VAL A 172 -7.59 21.13 0.70
C VAL A 172 -6.66 21.35 -0.48
N LEU A 173 -7.06 20.94 -1.68
CA LEU A 173 -6.25 21.05 -2.90
C LEU A 173 -6.97 21.87 -3.97
N LYS A 174 -6.27 22.86 -4.56
CA LYS A 174 -6.82 23.71 -5.62
C LYS A 174 -6.91 22.93 -6.95
N LYS A 175 -8.13 22.66 -7.45
CA LYS A 175 -8.35 21.86 -8.69
C LYS A 175 -7.62 22.45 -9.89
N ARG A 176 -7.72 23.78 -10.06
CA ARG A 176 -7.08 24.47 -11.17
C ARG A 176 -5.57 24.25 -11.20
N HIS A 177 -4.90 24.33 -10.05
CA HIS A 177 -3.46 24.13 -9.97
C HIS A 177 -3.06 22.69 -10.30
N ILE A 178 -3.86 21.70 -9.85
CA ILE A 178 -3.63 20.29 -10.19
C ILE A 178 -3.66 20.09 -11.71
N VAL A 179 -4.61 20.72 -12.39
CA VAL A 179 -4.73 20.65 -13.85
C VAL A 179 -3.55 21.35 -14.53
N ASP A 180 -3.22 22.57 -14.10
CA ASP A 180 -2.13 23.37 -14.70
C ASP A 180 -0.75 22.68 -14.53
N THR A 181 -0.57 21.88 -13.47
CA THR A 181 0.66 21.10 -13.20
C THR A 181 0.59 19.64 -13.68
N SER A 182 -0.50 19.24 -14.34
CA SER A 182 -0.72 17.87 -14.84
C SER A 182 -0.60 16.78 -13.76
N GLN A 183 -1.07 17.05 -12.54
CA GLN A 183 -0.95 16.16 -11.38
C GLN A 183 -2.21 15.31 -11.11
N GLN A 184 -3.24 15.35 -11.97
CA GLN A 184 -4.52 14.65 -11.77
C GLN A 184 -4.33 13.17 -11.43
N GLY A 185 -3.50 12.47 -12.22
CA GLY A 185 -3.22 11.05 -12.02
C GLY A 185 -2.54 10.74 -10.68
N HIS A 186 -1.64 11.61 -10.23
CA HIS A 186 -1.00 11.46 -8.92
C HIS A 186 -1.98 11.65 -7.77
N ILE A 187 -2.89 12.63 -7.87
CA ILE A 187 -3.91 12.89 -6.84
C ILE A 187 -4.93 11.74 -6.75
N LEU A 188 -5.36 11.18 -7.88
CA LEU A 188 -6.23 10.00 -7.90
C LEU A 188 -5.52 8.76 -7.31
N SER A 189 -4.23 8.59 -7.62
CA SER A 189 -3.41 7.51 -7.06
C SER A 189 -3.22 7.68 -5.55
N GLU A 190 -2.91 8.89 -5.08
CA GLU A 190 -2.80 9.23 -3.66
C GLU A 190 -4.09 8.86 -2.91
N ARG A 191 -5.25 9.31 -3.41
CA ARG A 191 -6.55 8.94 -2.86
C ARG A 191 -6.72 7.42 -2.78
N ARG A 192 -6.51 6.70 -3.88
CA ARG A 192 -6.70 5.25 -3.95
C ARG A 192 -5.80 4.51 -2.95
N ILE A 193 -4.50 4.83 -2.94
CA ILE A 193 -3.51 4.21 -2.05
C ILE A 193 -3.88 4.47 -0.59
N MET A 194 -4.25 5.71 -0.23
CA MET A 194 -4.59 6.04 1.15
C MET A 194 -5.91 5.42 1.62
N MET A 195 -6.92 5.28 0.73
CA MET A 195 -8.17 4.57 1.05
C MET A 195 -7.94 3.08 1.31
N GLU A 196 -6.97 2.46 0.60
CA GLU A 196 -6.62 1.05 0.74
C GLU A 196 -5.63 0.79 1.92
N ALA A 197 -4.82 1.78 2.29
CA ALA A 197 -3.78 1.64 3.31
C ALA A 197 -4.38 1.49 4.72
N HIS A 198 -4.08 0.39 5.39
CA HIS A 198 -4.51 0.11 6.76
C HIS A 198 -3.31 -0.28 7.61
N SER A 199 -2.67 0.72 8.22
CA SER A 199 -1.50 0.53 9.07
C SER A 199 -1.52 1.54 10.20
N PRO A 200 -1.19 1.17 11.45
CA PRO A 200 -1.05 2.13 12.55
C PRO A 200 0.11 3.12 12.35
N PHE A 201 0.96 2.90 11.34
CA PHE A 201 2.08 3.77 10.99
C PHE A 201 1.84 4.61 9.72
N ILE A 202 0.62 4.57 9.16
CA ILE A 202 0.23 5.35 7.99
C ILE A 202 -1.06 6.08 8.33
N ILE A 203 -1.06 7.40 8.15
CA ILE A 203 -2.24 8.25 8.38
C ILE A 203 -3.44 7.72 7.59
N ARG A 204 -4.56 7.55 8.27
CA ARG A 204 -5.80 7.07 7.66
C ARG A 204 -6.50 8.17 6.87
N LEU A 205 -6.94 7.85 5.65
CA LEU A 205 -7.90 8.64 4.89
C LEU A 205 -9.31 8.10 5.16
N TYR A 206 -10.16 8.93 5.77
CA TYR A 206 -11.53 8.55 6.12
C TYR A 206 -12.50 8.75 4.97
N ARG A 207 -12.38 9.90 4.29
CA ARG A 207 -13.29 10.31 3.23
C ARG A 207 -12.70 11.42 2.37
N THR A 208 -13.20 11.54 1.16
CA THR A 208 -12.92 12.64 0.24
C THR A 208 -14.19 13.42 -0.09
N PHE A 209 -14.02 14.70 -0.42
CA PHE A 209 -15.08 15.60 -0.89
C PHE A 209 -14.58 16.42 -2.06
N ARG A 210 -15.50 17.07 -2.78
CA ARG A 210 -15.18 17.96 -3.89
C ARG A 210 -16.23 19.06 -4.04
N ASP A 211 -15.80 20.19 -4.58
CA ASP A 211 -16.67 21.23 -5.11
C ASP A 211 -16.14 21.72 -6.48
N SER A 212 -16.62 22.87 -6.97
CA SER A 212 -16.18 23.42 -8.26
C SER A 212 -14.72 23.87 -8.25
N LYS A 213 -14.12 24.14 -7.09
CA LYS A 213 -12.80 24.78 -6.94
C LYS A 213 -11.75 23.88 -6.29
N TYR A 214 -12.16 23.01 -5.37
CA TYR A 214 -11.28 22.28 -4.48
C TYR A 214 -11.63 20.79 -4.41
N LEU A 215 -10.58 20.01 -4.12
CA LEU A 215 -10.69 18.66 -3.60
C LEU A 215 -10.32 18.65 -2.12
N TYR A 216 -10.96 17.77 -1.36
CA TYR A 216 -10.78 17.67 0.08
C TYR A 216 -10.49 16.22 0.46
N MET A 217 -9.47 16.00 1.28
CA MET A 217 -9.16 14.70 1.87
C MET A 217 -9.26 14.83 3.40
N LEU A 218 -10.19 14.12 4.02
CA LEU A 218 -10.40 14.08 5.47
C LEU A 218 -9.55 12.97 6.08
N LEU A 219 -8.51 13.37 6.79
CA LEU A 219 -7.45 12.53 7.30
C LEU A 219 -7.50 12.46 8.82
N GLU A 220 -6.94 11.38 9.36
CA GLU A 220 -6.49 11.33 10.75
C GLU A 220 -5.53 12.49 11.03
N VAL A 221 -5.67 13.11 12.20
CA VAL A 221 -4.81 14.21 12.63
C VAL A 221 -3.74 13.73 13.60
N CYS A 222 -2.49 14.08 13.31
CA CYS A 222 -1.33 13.80 14.17
C CYS A 222 -0.84 15.09 14.83
N LEU A 223 -1.34 15.41 16.03
CA LEU A 223 -1.06 16.68 16.72
C LEU A 223 0.35 16.81 17.31
N GLY A 224 1.21 15.81 17.11
CA GLY A 224 2.58 15.78 17.64
C GLY A 224 3.59 16.65 16.89
N GLY A 225 3.17 17.31 15.81
CA GLY A 225 4.04 18.11 14.95
C GLY A 225 4.84 17.29 13.93
N GLU A 226 5.78 17.95 13.26
CA GLU A 226 6.59 17.35 12.20
C GLU A 226 7.93 16.81 12.71
N LEU A 227 8.30 15.60 12.27
CA LEU A 227 9.62 15.03 12.59
C LEU A 227 10.77 15.91 12.07
N TRP A 228 10.57 16.60 10.94
CA TRP A 228 11.56 17.53 10.38
C TRP A 228 11.92 18.66 11.34
N SER A 229 10.93 19.25 12.03
CA SER A 229 11.17 20.32 13.01
C SER A 229 12.02 19.86 14.21
N LEU A 230 12.02 18.56 14.50
CA LEU A 230 12.87 17.94 15.52
C LEU A 230 14.27 17.58 14.99
N LEU A 231 14.39 17.26 13.70
CA LEU A 231 15.63 16.85 13.05
C LEU A 231 16.39 18.04 12.46
N ARG A 232 17.46 18.49 13.13
CA ARG A 232 18.30 19.62 12.67
C ARG A 232 19.51 19.23 11.80
N ASP A 233 19.56 17.99 11.32
CA ASP A 233 20.73 17.47 10.61
C ASP A 233 20.63 17.64 9.09
N SER A 234 21.75 17.98 8.45
CA SER A 234 21.83 18.07 7.00
C SER A 234 21.80 16.67 6.35
N PRO A 235 21.15 16.52 5.18
CA PRO A 235 21.13 15.25 4.46
C PRO A 235 22.53 14.84 4.01
N PRO A 236 22.82 13.53 3.88
CA PRO A 236 24.15 13.04 3.52
C PRO A 236 24.59 13.46 2.11
N PHE A 237 23.62 13.74 1.23
CA PHE A 237 23.86 14.24 -0.12
C PHE A 237 23.30 15.66 -0.22
N SER A 238 24.15 16.67 -0.06
CA SER A 238 23.77 18.07 -0.14
C SER A 238 24.78 18.84 -0.98
N GLY A 239 24.34 19.41 -2.10
CA GLY A 239 25.10 20.36 -2.91
C GLY A 239 24.60 21.80 -2.74
N SER A 240 25.31 22.75 -3.34
CA SER A 240 24.86 24.16 -3.40
C SER A 240 23.61 24.37 -4.26
N ASP A 241 23.34 23.43 -5.17
CA ASP A 241 22.23 23.44 -6.11
C ASP A 241 21.79 21.99 -6.42
N PRO A 242 20.63 21.79 -7.07
CA PRO A 242 20.14 20.46 -7.39
C PRO A 242 21.09 19.64 -8.26
N MET A 243 21.79 20.25 -9.22
CA MET A 243 22.72 19.55 -10.11
C MET A 243 23.94 19.04 -9.35
N MET A 244 24.50 19.86 -8.47
CA MET A 244 25.58 19.42 -7.57
C MET A 244 25.11 18.30 -6.65
N THR A 245 23.88 18.38 -6.13
CA THR A 245 23.29 17.32 -5.30
C THR A 245 23.15 16.02 -6.08
N TYR A 246 22.66 16.04 -7.32
CA TYR A 246 22.60 14.86 -8.20
C TYR A 246 23.99 14.26 -8.44
N ASN A 247 25.00 15.10 -8.71
CA ASN A 247 26.37 14.63 -8.89
C ASN A 247 26.93 13.97 -7.62
N ILE A 248 26.60 14.48 -6.44
CA ILE A 248 26.99 13.88 -5.15
C ILE A 248 26.27 12.53 -4.95
N ILE A 249 24.97 12.44 -5.25
CA ILE A 249 24.20 11.18 -5.19
C ILE A 249 24.83 10.12 -6.10
N LEU A 250 25.16 10.48 -7.35
CA LEU A 250 25.73 9.56 -8.33
C LEU A 250 27.14 9.07 -7.99
N ARG A 251 27.88 9.78 -7.12
CA ARG A 251 29.17 9.30 -6.59
C ARG A 251 29.00 8.18 -5.57
N GLY A 252 27.80 7.98 -5.06
CA GLY A 252 27.47 6.92 -4.13
C GLY A 252 27.80 7.22 -2.67
N ILE A 253 27.12 6.53 -1.76
CA ILE A 253 27.27 6.70 -0.30
C ILE A 253 28.67 6.33 0.21
N ASP A 254 29.43 5.53 -0.54
CA ASP A 254 30.77 5.10 -0.14
C ASP A 254 31.79 6.26 -0.20
N MET A 255 31.47 7.35 -0.92
CA MET A 255 32.26 8.59 -0.97
C MET A 255 31.89 9.60 0.13
N ILE A 256 30.86 9.31 0.95
CA ILE A 256 30.43 10.18 2.03
C ILE A 256 31.15 9.82 3.33
N GLU A 257 31.79 10.82 3.93
CA GLU A 257 32.37 10.70 5.27
C GLU A 257 31.28 10.87 6.34
N PHE A 258 31.10 9.84 7.16
CA PHE A 258 30.11 9.86 8.23
C PHE A 258 30.67 10.62 9.46
N PRO A 259 29.90 11.59 10.02
CA PRO A 259 30.26 12.24 11.27
C PRO A 259 30.46 11.24 12.42
N LYS A 260 31.38 11.56 13.35
CA LYS A 260 31.73 10.69 14.48
C LYS A 260 30.54 10.35 15.41
N LYS A 261 29.47 11.15 15.39
CA LYS A 261 28.22 10.88 16.13
C LYS A 261 27.47 9.65 15.63
N ILE A 262 27.70 9.23 14.38
CA ILE A 262 27.05 8.07 13.78
C ILE A 262 27.84 6.81 14.17
N THR A 263 27.17 5.87 14.83
CA THR A 263 27.80 4.61 15.26
C THR A 263 28.19 3.75 14.05
N LYS A 264 29.16 2.85 14.22
CA LYS A 264 29.61 1.95 13.14
C LYS A 264 28.47 1.08 12.58
N SER A 265 27.56 0.60 13.44
CA SER A 265 26.39 -0.17 13.02
C SER A 265 25.38 0.68 12.26
N ALA A 266 25.15 1.93 12.68
CA ALA A 266 24.27 2.87 11.96
C ALA A 266 24.83 3.23 10.57
N ALA A 267 26.12 3.57 10.50
CA ALA A 267 26.78 3.86 9.23
C ALA A 267 26.75 2.65 8.29
N ASN A 268 26.92 1.43 8.82
CA ASN A 268 26.80 0.21 8.02
C ASN A 268 25.37 0.02 7.47
N LEU A 269 24.34 0.25 8.29
CA LEU A 269 22.95 0.18 7.84
C LEU A 269 22.68 1.18 6.71
N ILE A 270 23.05 2.46 6.91
CA ILE A 270 22.86 3.53 5.92
C ILE A 270 23.55 3.16 4.61
N LYS A 271 24.80 2.70 4.66
CA LYS A 271 25.54 2.26 3.47
C LYS A 271 24.90 1.08 2.74
N ARG A 272 24.20 0.19 3.43
CA ARG A 272 23.50 -0.96 2.82
C ARG A 272 22.14 -0.58 2.25
N LEU A 273 21.46 0.42 2.82
CA LEU A 273 20.23 0.98 2.26
C LEU A 273 20.50 1.83 1.01
N CYS A 274 21.59 2.60 1.02
CA CYS A 274 21.99 3.49 -0.07
C CYS A 274 22.96 2.86 -1.06
N ARG A 275 22.86 1.54 -1.34
CA ARG A 275 23.63 0.92 -2.44
C ARG A 275 23.17 1.51 -3.79
N ASP A 276 24.11 1.74 -4.69
CA ASP A 276 23.81 2.33 -6.00
C ASP A 276 22.88 1.42 -6.81
N ASN A 277 23.22 0.14 -6.89
CA ASN A 277 22.39 -0.89 -7.50
C ASN A 277 21.16 -1.21 -6.62
N PRO A 278 19.92 -0.97 -7.09
CA PRO A 278 18.72 -1.23 -6.31
C PRO A 278 18.57 -2.69 -5.85
N SER A 279 19.02 -3.67 -6.65
CA SER A 279 18.93 -5.09 -6.30
C SER A 279 19.84 -5.50 -5.13
N GLU A 280 20.85 -4.70 -4.83
CA GLU A 280 21.77 -4.91 -3.71
C GLU A 280 21.33 -4.20 -2.44
N ARG A 281 20.35 -3.29 -2.52
CA ARG A 281 19.86 -2.53 -1.37
C ARG A 281 19.22 -3.47 -0.35
N LEU A 282 19.63 -3.31 0.91
CA LEU A 282 18.96 -3.99 2.01
C LEU A 282 17.47 -3.65 2.01
N GLY A 283 16.59 -4.65 2.11
CA GLY A 283 15.15 -4.44 1.92
C GLY A 283 14.62 -4.86 0.56
N ASN A 284 15.47 -4.91 -0.47
CA ASN A 284 15.12 -5.35 -1.83
C ASN A 284 15.76 -6.70 -2.20
N GLN A 285 16.33 -7.38 -1.20
CA GLN A 285 16.93 -8.71 -1.31
C GLN A 285 15.88 -9.79 -1.01
N LYS A 286 16.29 -11.06 -1.03
CA LYS A 286 15.40 -12.23 -0.91
C LYS A 286 14.45 -12.18 0.30
N ASN A 287 14.86 -11.64 1.45
CA ASN A 287 13.99 -11.59 2.65
C ASN A 287 13.32 -10.22 2.85
N GLY A 288 13.39 -9.33 1.87
CA GLY A 288 12.74 -8.02 1.90
C GLY A 288 13.13 -7.19 3.13
N VAL A 289 12.14 -6.54 3.73
CA VAL A 289 12.31 -5.67 4.92
C VAL A 289 12.81 -6.43 6.16
N LYS A 290 12.67 -7.76 6.22
CA LYS A 290 13.19 -8.56 7.35
C LYS A 290 14.71 -8.47 7.48
N ASP A 291 15.41 -8.32 6.37
CA ASP A 291 16.87 -8.13 6.39
C ASP A 291 17.26 -6.79 7.03
N ILE A 292 16.39 -5.77 6.91
CA ILE A 292 16.52 -4.49 7.62
C ILE A 292 16.29 -4.71 9.12
N GLN A 293 15.19 -5.37 9.49
CA GLN A 293 14.81 -5.60 10.89
C GLN A 293 15.85 -6.43 11.68
N LYS A 294 16.51 -7.37 11.01
CA LYS A 294 17.57 -8.23 11.59
C LYS A 294 18.95 -7.57 11.59
N HIS A 295 19.09 -6.37 11.05
CA HIS A 295 20.37 -5.69 10.99
C HIS A 295 20.90 -5.39 12.40
N LYS A 296 22.23 -5.50 12.60
CA LYS A 296 22.89 -5.29 13.91
C LYS A 296 22.57 -3.95 14.59
N TRP A 297 22.19 -2.94 13.81
CA TRP A 297 21.78 -1.65 14.37
C TRP A 297 20.49 -1.75 15.20
N PHE A 298 19.60 -2.69 14.86
CA PHE A 298 18.37 -2.99 15.59
C PHE A 298 18.53 -4.13 16.60
N GLU A 299 19.76 -4.51 16.94
CA GLU A 299 20.02 -5.52 17.97
C GLU A 299 19.40 -5.09 19.31
N GLY A 300 18.49 -5.90 19.84
CA GLY A 300 17.74 -5.59 21.06
C GLY A 300 16.49 -4.71 20.86
N PHE A 301 16.19 -4.26 19.64
CA PHE A 301 14.98 -3.48 19.38
C PHE A 301 13.72 -4.37 19.36
N ASN A 302 12.70 -3.98 20.13
CA ASN A 302 11.47 -4.76 20.29
C ASN A 302 10.44 -4.43 19.19
N TRP A 303 10.55 -5.06 18.01
CA TRP A 303 9.62 -4.83 16.90
C TRP A 303 8.16 -5.17 17.23
N ASP A 304 7.90 -6.17 18.07
CA ASP A 304 6.54 -6.52 18.53
C ASP A 304 5.96 -5.40 19.39
N GLY A 305 6.78 -4.87 20.31
CA GLY A 305 6.38 -3.75 21.15
C GLY A 305 6.10 -2.47 20.34
N LEU A 306 6.88 -2.23 19.27
CA LEU A 306 6.59 -1.14 18.33
C LEU A 306 5.21 -1.33 17.68
N ARG A 307 4.93 -2.51 17.12
CA ARG A 307 3.64 -2.84 16.49
C ARG A 307 2.46 -2.71 17.44
N GLN A 308 2.65 -3.08 18.70
CA GLN A 308 1.62 -3.04 19.75
C GLN A 308 1.52 -1.68 20.44
N GLY A 309 2.41 -0.74 20.14
CA GLY A 309 2.45 0.57 20.80
C GLY A 309 2.85 0.50 22.29
N THR A 310 3.60 -0.53 22.70
CA THR A 310 4.05 -0.72 24.09
C THR A 310 5.47 -0.22 24.34
N ILE A 311 6.16 0.25 23.32
CA ILE A 311 7.45 0.95 23.45
C ILE A 311 7.20 2.41 23.79
N ASP A 312 7.93 2.91 24.80
CA ASP A 312 8.01 4.34 25.08
C ASP A 312 8.69 5.08 23.92
N PRO A 313 8.04 6.09 23.30
CA PRO A 313 8.64 6.84 22.22
C PRO A 313 9.81 7.69 22.76
N PRO A 314 10.87 7.89 21.96
CA PRO A 314 12.03 8.68 22.38
C PRO A 314 11.71 10.16 22.63
N PHE A 315 10.59 10.64 22.08
CA PHE A 315 10.06 11.97 22.27
C PHE A 315 8.54 11.87 22.39
N THR A 316 7.99 12.46 23.45
CA THR A 316 6.53 12.56 23.64
C THR A 316 6.16 14.05 23.55
N PRO A 317 5.50 14.50 22.47
CA PRO A 317 5.02 15.87 22.37
C PRO A 317 3.94 16.12 23.43
N THR A 318 3.88 17.35 23.93
CA THR A 318 2.75 17.77 24.78
C THR A 318 1.59 18.14 23.88
N VAL A 319 0.41 17.59 24.15
CA VAL A 319 -0.82 17.87 23.39
C VAL A 319 -1.97 18.09 24.38
N ASP A 320 -2.46 19.32 24.47
CA ASP A 320 -3.55 19.74 25.37
C ASP A 320 -4.93 19.61 24.70
N GLY A 321 -5.27 18.38 24.34
CA GLY A 321 -6.57 18.02 23.76
C GLY A 321 -6.62 18.03 22.22
N PRO A 322 -7.82 17.77 21.65
CA PRO A 322 -7.98 17.47 20.23
C PRO A 322 -7.81 18.69 19.31
N LEU A 323 -7.82 19.91 19.86
CA LEU A 323 -7.69 21.14 19.09
C LEU A 323 -6.32 21.81 19.26
N ASP A 324 -5.41 21.20 20.03
CA ASP A 324 -4.11 21.78 20.30
C ASP A 324 -3.22 21.77 19.06
N ASN A 325 -2.92 22.95 18.54
CA ASN A 325 -2.06 23.18 17.38
C ASN A 325 -0.70 23.77 17.78
N SER A 326 -0.33 23.78 19.06
CA SER A 326 0.89 24.41 19.57
C SER A 326 2.20 23.78 19.06
N ASN A 327 2.14 22.55 18.55
CA ASN A 327 3.27 21.85 17.92
C ASN A 327 3.47 22.19 16.43
N PHE A 328 2.69 23.13 15.89
CA PHE A 328 2.75 23.57 14.50
C PHE A 328 3.11 25.04 14.39
N ASP A 329 3.73 25.40 13.27
CA ASP A 329 3.99 26.79 12.93
C ASP A 329 2.67 27.53 12.65
N TYR A 330 2.67 28.83 12.90
CA TYR A 330 1.55 29.68 12.52
C TYR A 330 1.57 29.96 11.01
N PHE A 331 0.46 29.66 10.35
CA PHE A 331 0.24 29.99 8.95
C PHE A 331 -0.94 30.96 8.80
N PRO A 332 -0.81 32.03 7.98
CA PRO A 332 -1.92 32.93 7.71
C PRO A 332 -3.03 32.23 6.93
N GLU A 333 -4.25 32.78 7.02
CA GLU A 333 -5.37 32.33 6.20
C GLU A 333 -5.09 32.55 4.71
N ASP A 334 -5.41 31.55 3.89
CA ASP A 334 -5.30 31.65 2.44
C ASP A 334 -6.56 32.32 1.87
N THR A 335 -6.39 33.56 1.44
CA THR A 335 -7.44 34.42 0.88
C THR A 335 -7.61 34.25 -0.63
N GLU A 336 -6.81 33.41 -1.30
CA GLU A 336 -6.84 33.26 -2.74
C GLU A 336 -7.83 32.16 -3.16
N GLU A 337 -8.95 32.57 -3.76
CA GLU A 337 -9.88 31.65 -4.39
C GLU A 337 -9.46 31.33 -5.84
N PRO A 338 -9.25 30.04 -6.17
CA PRO A 338 -9.00 29.63 -7.55
C PRO A 338 -10.29 29.71 -8.38
N PRO A 339 -10.16 29.75 -9.72
CA PRO A 339 -11.32 29.63 -10.61
C PRO A 339 -11.94 28.23 -10.53
N ASP A 340 -13.19 28.13 -10.95
CA ASP A 340 -13.88 26.85 -11.09
C ASP A 340 -13.18 25.94 -12.11
N GLU A 341 -13.22 24.65 -11.84
CA GLU A 341 -12.67 23.59 -12.66
C GLU A 341 -13.70 22.44 -12.67
N GLU A 342 -14.40 22.27 -13.79
CA GLU A 342 -15.54 21.34 -13.89
C GLU A 342 -15.35 20.30 -15.01
N SER A 343 -14.10 19.99 -15.40
CA SER A 343 -13.85 19.03 -16.48
C SER A 343 -14.20 17.58 -16.13
N GLY A 344 -14.46 17.27 -14.85
CA GLY A 344 -14.98 15.98 -14.40
C GLY A 344 -13.94 14.87 -14.25
N TRP A 345 -12.64 15.19 -14.24
CA TRP A 345 -11.59 14.19 -13.94
C TRP A 345 -11.65 13.68 -12.49
N ASP A 346 -12.33 14.42 -11.62
CA ASP A 346 -12.50 14.18 -10.19
C ASP A 346 -13.85 13.53 -9.83
N LEU A 347 -14.55 12.90 -10.79
CA LEU A 347 -15.87 12.30 -10.55
C LEU A 347 -15.87 11.20 -9.50
N GLU A 348 -14.78 10.44 -9.40
CA GLU A 348 -14.62 9.40 -8.40
C GLU A 348 -14.19 9.96 -7.04
N PHE A 349 -13.88 11.25 -6.94
CA PHE A 349 -13.29 11.85 -5.76
C PHE A 349 -14.29 11.98 -4.60
#